data_AF-A0A3B9NAT3-F1
#
_entry.id   AF-A0A3B9NAT3-F1
#
_cell.length_a   1.000
_cell.length_b   1.000
_cell.length_c   1.000
_cell.angle_alpha   90.00
_cell.angle_beta   90.00
_cell.angle_gamma   90.00
#
_symmetry.space_group_name_H-M   'P 1'
#
loop_
_entity.id
_entity.type
_entity.pdbx_description
1 polymer ?
#
loop_
_entity_poly.entity_id
_entity_poly.type
_entity_poly.pdbx_seq_one_letter_code
_entity_poly.pdbx_strand_id
1 'polypeptide(L)'
;EGKSSTGRLGIDIHATAGKGDVGFCNTWTLEISVAQPVRVYAGMPIGQLIYFAVEGDIETFYNTKGNAKYNGKTIRPVESMMWKNNF
;
A
#
# COMPACT_ATOMS: atom_id res chain seq x y z
N GLU A 1 -0.89 -7.85 0.64
CA GLU A 1 -1.96 -8.88 0.54
C GLU A 1 -2.94 -8.81 1.71
N GLY A 2 -4.21 -9.05 1.43
CA GLY A 2 -5.25 -9.25 2.45
C GLY A 2 -5.10 -10.57 3.22
N LYS A 3 -5.76 -10.68 4.37
CA LYS A 3 -5.86 -11.96 5.10
C LYS A 3 -7.12 -12.72 4.66
N SER A 4 -7.04 -14.05 4.55
CA SER A 4 -8.19 -14.87 4.16
C SER A 4 -9.38 -14.69 5.12
N SER A 5 -9.13 -14.49 6.41
CA SER A 5 -10.17 -14.27 7.43
C SER A 5 -10.97 -12.99 7.18
N THR A 6 -10.31 -11.88 6.85
CA THR A 6 -10.98 -10.60 6.57
C THR A 6 -11.65 -10.60 5.20
N GLY A 7 -11.02 -11.24 4.20
CA GLY A 7 -11.60 -11.43 2.87
C GLY A 7 -12.92 -12.22 2.89
N ARG A 8 -13.02 -13.27 3.71
CA ARG A 8 -14.28 -14.05 3.89
C ARG A 8 -15.40 -13.25 4.56
N LEU A 9 -15.06 -12.19 5.30
CA LEU A 9 -16.04 -11.24 5.83
C LEU A 9 -16.43 -10.16 4.81
N GLY A 10 -15.85 -10.19 3.61
CA GLY A 10 -16.11 -9.24 2.54
C GLY A 10 -15.26 -7.97 2.61
N ILE A 11 -14.13 -7.97 3.32
CA ILE A 11 -13.19 -6.84 3.39
C ILE A 11 -12.07 -7.06 2.38
N ASP A 12 -11.95 -6.14 1.42
CA ASP A 12 -10.78 -6.00 0.55
C ASP A 12 -9.97 -4.76 0.98
N ILE A 13 -8.65 -4.82 0.85
CA ILE A 13 -7.70 -3.82 1.39
C ILE A 13 -6.80 -3.18 0.32
N HIS A 14 -6.92 -3.60 -0.94
CA HIS A 14 -6.29 -2.94 -2.07
C HIS A 14 -7.19 -3.07 -3.32
N ALA A 15 -7.44 -2.00 -4.06
CA ALA A 15 -8.21 -2.13 -5.30
C ALA A 15 -7.37 -2.73 -6.44
N THR A 16 -6.12 -2.24 -6.61
CA THR A 16 -5.24 -2.69 -7.71
C THR A 16 -3.74 -2.64 -7.40
N ALA A 17 -3.28 -1.81 -6.45
CA ALA A 17 -1.86 -1.59 -6.18
C ALA A 17 -1.46 -2.01 -4.75
N GLY A 18 -1.14 -3.30 -4.58
CA GLY A 18 -0.63 -3.85 -3.32
C GLY A 18 0.90 -4.01 -3.24
N LYS A 19 1.64 -3.58 -4.27
CA LYS A 19 3.10 -3.76 -4.37
C LYS A 19 3.85 -2.53 -3.88
N GLY A 20 4.98 -2.77 -3.22
CA GLY A 20 5.90 -1.73 -2.76
C GLY A 20 7.20 -1.80 -3.54
N ASP A 21 7.74 -0.63 -3.86
CA ASP A 21 9.00 -0.51 -4.59
C ASP A 21 10.19 -0.60 -3.62
N VAL A 22 11.34 -1.07 -4.12
CA VAL A 22 12.55 -1.13 -3.28
C VAL A 22 13.00 0.27 -2.89
N GLY A 23 13.33 0.43 -1.61
CA GLY A 23 13.65 1.73 -1.01
C GLY A 23 12.43 2.49 -0.47
N PHE A 24 11.20 1.97 -0.62
CA PHE A 24 10.03 2.54 0.04
C PHE A 24 10.16 2.43 1.57
N CYS A 25 9.97 3.54 2.28
CA CYS A 25 10.10 3.60 3.75
C CYS A 25 9.03 4.53 4.34
N ASN A 26 7.80 4.02 4.46
CA ASN A 26 6.66 4.74 5.02
C ASN A 26 5.56 3.76 5.50
N THR A 27 4.46 4.29 6.05
CA THR A 27 3.24 3.49 6.26
C THR A 27 2.53 3.24 4.94
N TRP A 28 1.80 2.12 4.87
CA TRP A 28 1.01 1.75 3.70
C TRP A 28 -0.40 2.35 3.81
N THR A 29 -0.79 3.16 2.83
CA THR A 29 -2.19 3.54 2.64
C THR A 29 -2.96 2.32 2.15
N LEU A 30 -4.04 1.96 2.85
CA LEU A 30 -4.93 0.86 2.45
C LEU A 30 -6.17 1.42 1.76
N GLU A 31 -6.57 0.78 0.66
CA GLU A 31 -7.81 1.08 -0.05
C GLU A 31 -8.85 0.04 0.39
N ILE A 32 -9.69 0.40 1.36
CA ILE A 32 -10.63 -0.54 1.94
C ILE A 32 -11.97 -0.49 1.20
N SER A 33 -12.42 -1.64 0.68
CA SER A 33 -13.77 -1.81 0.16
C SER A 33 -14.47 -2.97 0.88
N VAL A 34 -15.80 -2.88 0.97
CA VAL A 34 -16.60 -3.84 1.73
C VAL A 34 -17.80 -4.33 0.92
N ALA A 35 -17.97 -5.65 0.84
CA ALA A 35 -19.10 -6.26 0.14
C ALA A 35 -20.39 -6.30 0.97
N GLN A 36 -20.26 -6.14 2.30
CA GLN A 36 -21.36 -6.12 3.26
C GLN A 36 -20.99 -5.22 4.45
N PRO A 37 -21.96 -4.79 5.27
CA PRO A 37 -21.67 -4.01 6.47
C PRO A 37 -20.73 -4.78 7.42
N VAL A 38 -19.62 -4.15 7.75
CA VAL A 38 -18.58 -4.68 8.65
C VAL A 38 -18.09 -3.57 9.58
N ARG A 39 -17.42 -3.95 10.66
CA ARG A 39 -16.77 -3.01 11.57
C ARG A 39 -15.26 -3.27 11.57
N VAL A 40 -14.50 -2.21 11.32
CA VAL A 40 -13.03 -2.21 11.38
C VAL A 40 -12.60 -1.62 12.71
N TYR A 41 -11.70 -2.30 13.41
CA TYR A 41 -11.15 -1.87 14.69
C TYR A 41 -9.68 -1.48 14.55
N ALA A 42 -9.26 -0.40 15.22
CA ALA A 42 -7.86 -0.03 15.27
C ALA A 42 -7.02 -1.17 15.90
N GLY A 43 -5.88 -1.49 15.28
CA GLY A 43 -4.99 -2.56 15.71
C GLY A 43 -5.38 -3.98 15.25
N MET A 44 -6.52 -4.16 14.57
CA MET A 44 -6.88 -5.47 14.04
C MET A 44 -5.91 -5.90 12.92
N PRO A 45 -5.48 -7.18 12.86
CA PRO A 45 -4.71 -7.68 11.73
C PRO A 45 -5.56 -7.69 10.46
N ILE A 46 -5.25 -6.81 9.51
CA ILE A 46 -6.06 -6.63 8.28
C ILE A 46 -5.35 -7.10 7.01
N GLY A 47 -4.02 -7.14 7.03
CA GLY A 47 -3.19 -7.53 5.89
C GLY A 47 -1.92 -8.27 6.30
N GLN A 48 -1.11 -8.55 5.31
CA GLN A 48 0.21 -9.17 5.44
C GLN A 48 1.14 -8.67 4.33
N LEU A 49 2.43 -8.62 4.65
CA LEU A 49 3.50 -8.30 3.71
C LEU A 49 4.12 -9.60 3.21
N ILE A 50 4.38 -9.64 1.91
CA ILE A 50 5.12 -10.71 1.25
C ILE A 50 6.31 -10.04 0.57
N TYR A 51 7.51 -10.55 0.85
CA TYR A 51 8.74 -10.03 0.27
C TYR A 51 9.17 -10.95 -0.87
N PHE A 52 9.56 -10.33 -1.97
CA PHE A 52 10.15 -11.00 -3.11
C PHE A 52 11.61 -10.56 -3.22
N ALA A 53 12.52 -11.52 -3.39
CA ALA A 53 13.90 -11.19 -3.69
C ALA A 53 13.99 -10.55 -5.08
N VAL A 54 14.80 -9.51 -5.20
CA VAL A 54 15.09 -8.85 -6.47
C VAL A 54 16.49 -9.28 -6.89
N GLU A 55 16.64 -9.74 -8.13
CA GLU A 55 17.93 -10.08 -8.73
C GLU A 55 18.48 -8.88 -9.52
N GLY A 56 19.79 -8.68 -9.46
CA GLY A 56 20.48 -7.57 -10.12
C GLY A 56 20.57 -6.29 -9.27
N ASP A 57 21.19 -5.25 -9.85
CA ASP A 57 21.37 -3.96 -9.20
C ASP A 57 20.12 -3.08 -9.34
N ILE A 58 19.84 -2.29 -8.31
CA ILE A 58 18.68 -1.40 -8.28
C ILE A 58 19.13 -0.03 -8.77
N GLU A 59 18.81 0.29 -10.02
CA GLU A 59 19.20 1.56 -10.65
C GLU A 59 18.56 2.78 -9.99
N THR A 60 17.31 2.67 -9.54
CA THR A 60 16.58 3.78 -8.91
C THR A 60 15.70 3.25 -7.78
N PHE A 61 16.07 3.62 -6.56
CA PHE A 61 15.26 3.35 -5.38
C PHE A 61 14.09 4.33 -5.29
N TYR A 62 12.97 3.89 -4.70
CA TYR A 62 11.78 4.72 -4.56
C TYR A 62 12.04 6.02 -3.78
N ASN A 63 12.86 5.96 -2.73
CA ASN A 63 13.21 7.11 -1.91
C ASN A 63 14.08 8.15 -2.62
N THR A 64 14.81 7.77 -3.68
CA THR A 64 15.66 8.69 -4.46
C THR A 64 15.05 9.10 -5.79
N LYS A 65 13.99 8.41 -6.24
CA LYS A 65 13.27 8.71 -7.47
C LYS A 65 12.66 10.12 -7.43
N GLY A 66 13.09 11.00 -8.33
CA GLY A 66 12.70 12.42 -8.33
C GLY A 66 11.21 12.71 -8.47
N ASN A 67 10.43 11.79 -9.04
CA ASN A 67 8.97 11.90 -9.16
C ASN A 67 8.20 10.98 -8.19
N ALA A 68 8.87 10.38 -7.20
CA ALA A 68 8.19 9.60 -6.18
C ALA A 68 7.28 10.51 -5.34
N LYS A 69 6.03 10.06 -5.18
CA LYS A 69 4.95 10.87 -4.61
C LYS A 69 4.79 10.69 -3.11
N TYR A 70 5.19 9.53 -2.59
CA TYR A 70 4.81 9.08 -1.24
C TYR A 70 6.00 8.89 -0.28
N ASN A 71 7.09 9.64 -0.50
CA ASN A 71 8.30 9.60 0.37
C ASN A 71 8.13 10.33 1.71
N GLY A 72 7.15 11.22 1.84
CA GLY A 72 6.89 11.96 3.08
C GLY A 72 6.32 11.05 4.17
N LYS A 73 7.10 10.80 5.23
CA LYS A 73 6.69 9.92 6.33
C LYS A 73 5.45 10.43 7.05
N THR A 74 4.46 9.56 7.23
CA THR A 74 3.21 9.87 7.93
C THR A 74 2.65 8.60 8.55
N ILE A 75 1.72 8.74 9.49
CA ILE A 75 0.91 7.63 10.03
C ILE A 75 -0.52 7.65 9.50
N ARG A 76 -0.87 8.69 8.73
CA ARG A 76 -2.21 8.89 8.16
C ARG A 76 -2.21 8.43 6.70
N PRO A 77 -3.35 7.92 6.19
CA PRO A 77 -3.50 7.66 4.77
C PRO A 77 -3.29 8.96 3.98
N VAL A 78 -2.62 8.85 2.84
CA VAL A 78 -2.35 9.96 1.92
C VAL A 78 -3.23 9.79 0.69
N GLU A 79 -3.89 10.88 0.28
CA GLU A 79 -4.71 10.89 -0.93
C GLU A 79 -3.88 10.70 -2.22
N SER A 80 -4.56 10.34 -3.31
CA SER A 80 -3.93 10.15 -4.61
C SER A 80 -3.24 11.43 -5.09
N MET A 81 -1.98 11.29 -5.48
CA MET A 81 -1.19 12.35 -6.11
C MET A 81 -1.06 12.16 -7.64
N MET A 82 -2.07 11.56 -8.28
CA MET A 82 -2.08 11.36 -9.74
C MET A 82 -1.90 12.69 -10.50
N TRP A 83 -2.49 13.77 -9.98
CA TRP A 83 -2.41 15.13 -10.51
C TRP A 83 -0.99 15.72 -10.63
N LYS A 84 0.02 15.14 -9.98
CA LYS A 84 1.43 15.55 -10.12
C LYS A 84 2.09 15.04 -11.40
N ASN A 85 1.42 14.19 -12.17
CA ASN A 85 1.95 13.69 -13.44
C ASN A 85 1.75 14.74 -14.54
N ASN A 86 2.79 14.98 -15.33
CA ASN A 86 2.67 15.66 -16.62
C ASN A 86 2.39 14.59 -17.69
N PHE A 87 1.33 14.77 -18.46
CA PHE A 87 0.94 13.90 -19.58
C PHE A 87 1.28 14.56 -20.91
#